data_AF-A0A4Q3JET8-F1
#
_entry.id   AF-A0A4Q3JET8-F1
#
_cell.length_a   1.000
_cell.length_b   1.000
_cell.length_c   1.000
_cell.angle_alpha   90.00
_cell.angle_beta   90.00
_cell.angle_gamma   90.00
#
_symmetry.space_group_name_H-M   'P 1'
#
loop_
_entity.id
_entity.type
_entity.pdbx_description
1 polymer ?
#
loop_
_entity_poly.entity_id
_entity_poly.type
_entity_poly.pdbx_seq_one_letter_code
_entity_poly.pdbx_strand_id
1 'polypeptide(L)'
;MSLLPQEIIARKRDGAVLTPGEIKGFIAGFADGSVSHAQAAAFAMATYFRDMTVPERVALTEAMRDSGTVLDWSDLDGPVADKHSTGGVGDNVSLMLAPILAACGLYVPMISGRGLGHTGGTLDKFDAIPGYTTSPDNALFRKVVREVGCRSRPP
;
A
#
# COMPACT_ATOMS: atom_id res chain seq x y z
N MET A 1 2.27 25.64 12.50
CA MET A 1 2.60 25.06 13.82
C MET A 1 3.29 23.73 13.55
N SER A 2 4.50 23.50 14.04
CA SER A 2 5.21 22.24 13.80
C SER A 2 4.48 21.11 14.52
N LEU A 3 4.13 20.06 13.80
CA LEU A 3 3.54 18.85 14.36
C LEU A 3 4.55 18.18 15.30
N LEU A 4 4.14 17.87 16.54
CA LEU A 4 4.98 17.14 17.50
C LEU A 4 4.53 15.67 17.54
N PRO A 5 5.31 14.71 17.02
CA PRO A 5 4.90 13.31 16.92
C PRO A 5 4.51 12.70 18.28
N GLN A 6 5.22 13.09 19.34
CA GLN A 6 4.93 12.64 20.71
C GLN A 6 3.54 13.05 21.22
N GLU A 7 3.01 14.21 20.80
CA GLU A 7 1.68 14.67 21.20
C GLU A 7 0.59 13.82 20.54
N ILE A 8 0.79 13.46 19.27
CA ILE A 8 -0.13 12.59 18.52
C ILE A 8 -0.14 11.19 19.11
N ILE A 9 1.04 10.64 19.44
CA ILE A 9 1.17 9.34 20.10
C ILE A 9 0.47 9.38 21.46
N ALA A 10 0.70 10.42 22.27
CA ALA A 10 0.08 10.55 23.59
C ALA A 10 -1.45 10.62 23.46
N ARG A 11 -1.97 11.47 22.57
CA ARG A 11 -3.41 11.56 22.28
C ARG A 11 -4.00 10.20 21.90
N LYS A 12 -3.35 9.49 20.96
CA LYS A 12 -3.86 8.19 20.52
C LYS A 12 -3.83 7.16 21.65
N ARG A 13 -2.73 7.09 22.39
CA ARG A 13 -2.55 6.22 23.56
C ARG A 13 -3.63 6.46 24.63
N ASP A 14 -4.02 7.71 24.81
CA ASP A 14 -5.02 8.13 25.80
C ASP A 14 -6.46 7.97 25.29
N GLY A 15 -6.64 7.42 24.07
CA GLY A 15 -7.94 7.08 23.49
C GLY A 15 -8.64 8.24 22.78
N ALA A 16 -7.96 9.37 22.56
CA ALA A 16 -8.53 10.47 21.81
C ALA A 16 -8.65 10.11 20.31
N VAL A 17 -9.71 10.60 19.68
CA VAL A 17 -9.86 10.56 18.22
C VAL A 17 -8.92 11.60 17.61
N LEU A 18 -8.13 11.17 16.63
CA LEU A 18 -7.23 12.04 15.89
C LEU A 18 -7.95 12.72 14.73
N THR A 19 -7.60 13.97 14.48
CA THR A 19 -8.09 14.71 13.32
C THR A 19 -7.38 14.26 12.04
N PRO A 20 -8.00 14.44 10.85
CA PRO A 20 -7.35 14.14 9.59
C PRO A 20 -6.02 14.89 9.39
N GLY A 21 -5.93 16.13 9.89
CA GLY A 21 -4.70 16.94 9.83
C GLY A 21 -3.56 16.37 10.68
N GLU A 22 -3.87 15.84 11.87
CA GLU A 22 -2.88 15.18 12.72
C GLU A 22 -2.34 13.91 12.07
N ILE A 23 -3.24 13.07 11.54
CA ILE A 23 -2.86 11.83 10.84
C ILE A 23 -2.02 12.15 9.60
N LYS A 24 -2.47 13.10 8.77
CA LYS A 24 -1.73 13.54 7.58
C LYS A 24 -0.34 14.06 7.93
N GLY A 25 -0.24 14.90 8.95
CA GLY A 25 1.05 15.42 9.41
C GLY A 25 1.98 14.31 9.90
N PHE A 26 1.46 13.34 10.67
CA PHE A 26 2.25 12.24 11.19
C PHE A 26 2.78 11.34 10.07
N ILE A 27 1.94 11.01 9.09
CA ILE A 27 2.32 10.17 7.95
C ILE A 27 3.30 10.89 7.02
N ALA A 28 3.08 12.19 6.76
CA ALA A 28 4.04 13.01 6.02
C ALA A 28 5.40 13.04 6.73
N GLY A 29 5.41 13.23 8.04
CA GLY A 29 6.63 13.21 8.83
C GLY A 29 7.33 11.84 8.83
N PHE A 30 6.57 10.74 8.75
CA PHE A 30 7.16 9.42 8.61
C PHE A 30 7.78 9.21 7.21
N ALA A 31 7.13 9.73 6.17
CA ALA A 31 7.63 9.67 4.80
C ALA A 31 8.89 10.53 4.58
N ASP A 32 8.98 11.71 5.20
CA ASP A 32 10.13 12.61 5.09
C ASP A 32 11.26 12.36 6.12
N GLY A 33 11.04 11.43 7.06
CA GLY A 33 12.00 11.01 8.08
C GLY A 33 12.03 11.86 9.36
N SER A 34 11.19 12.90 9.48
CA SER A 34 11.05 13.69 10.71
C SER A 34 10.33 12.94 11.85
N VAL A 35 9.53 11.92 11.52
CA VAL A 35 9.02 10.91 12.45
C VAL A 35 9.92 9.68 12.34
N SER A 36 10.59 9.35 13.44
CA SER A 36 11.45 8.17 13.51
C SER A 36 10.67 6.85 13.48
N HIS A 37 11.35 5.77 13.14
CA HIS A 37 10.80 4.41 13.20
C HIS A 37 10.29 4.03 14.61
N ALA A 38 10.98 4.49 15.67
CA ALA A 38 10.55 4.25 17.04
C ALA A 38 9.24 4.98 17.37
N GLN A 39 9.07 6.20 16.89
CA GLN A 39 7.81 6.95 17.05
C GLN A 39 6.67 6.33 16.25
N ALA A 40 6.93 5.91 15.01
CA ALA A 40 5.96 5.18 14.19
C ALA A 40 5.53 3.86 14.86
N ALA A 41 6.47 3.10 15.42
CA ALA A 41 6.17 1.88 16.18
C ALA A 41 5.32 2.16 17.43
N ALA A 42 5.63 3.23 18.17
CA ALA A 42 4.83 3.65 19.33
C ALA A 42 3.41 4.06 18.92
N PHE A 43 3.24 4.77 17.80
CA PHE A 43 1.94 5.12 17.25
C PHE A 43 1.14 3.88 16.82
N ALA A 44 1.80 2.92 16.17
CA ALA A 44 1.17 1.66 15.77
C ALA A 44 0.70 0.86 16.99
N MET A 45 1.51 0.78 18.05
CA MET A 45 1.13 0.11 19.29
C MET A 45 -0.03 0.82 20.01
N ALA A 46 -0.01 2.15 20.06
CA ALA A 46 -1.12 2.93 20.60
C ALA A 46 -2.43 2.68 19.82
N THR A 47 -2.35 2.62 18.49
CA THR A 47 -3.48 2.31 17.61
C THR A 47 -3.98 0.88 17.81
N TYR A 48 -3.08 -0.10 17.98
CA TYR A 48 -3.45 -1.48 18.27
C TYR A 48 -4.33 -1.60 19.53
N PHE A 49 -3.98 -0.89 20.61
CA PHE A 49 -4.74 -0.95 21.87
C PHE A 49 -5.99 -0.06 21.90
N ARG A 50 -6.05 1.01 21.10
CA ARG A 50 -7.14 2.01 21.15
C ARG A 50 -8.07 1.99 19.94
N ASP A 51 -7.75 1.18 18.94
CA ASP A 51 -8.43 1.13 17.64
C ASP A 51 -8.43 2.49 16.92
N MET A 52 -9.06 2.57 15.77
CA MET A 52 -9.38 3.80 15.03
C MET A 52 -10.85 3.79 14.62
N THR A 53 -11.47 4.96 14.74
CA THR A 53 -12.78 5.21 14.13
C THR A 53 -12.69 5.13 12.61
N VAL A 54 -13.82 4.95 11.93
CA VAL A 54 -13.85 4.92 10.45
C VAL A 54 -13.26 6.19 9.82
N PRO A 55 -13.56 7.42 10.30
CA PRO A 55 -12.93 8.63 9.79
C PRO A 55 -11.40 8.65 9.96
N GLU A 56 -10.87 8.14 11.07
CA GLU A 56 -9.42 8.02 11.27
C GLU A 56 -8.79 7.03 10.30
N ARG A 57 -9.46 5.88 10.05
CA ARG A 57 -8.99 4.88 9.08
C ARG A 57 -8.95 5.46 7.66
N VAL A 58 -9.98 6.19 7.26
CA VAL A 58 -10.02 6.89 5.96
C VAL A 58 -8.88 7.89 5.85
N ALA A 59 -8.70 8.76 6.86
CA ALA A 59 -7.62 9.75 6.86
C ALA A 59 -6.23 9.10 6.82
N LEU A 60 -6.03 7.96 7.50
CA LEU A 60 -4.79 7.20 7.46
C LEU A 60 -4.55 6.62 6.06
N THR A 61 -5.56 6.00 5.46
CA THR A 61 -5.47 5.44 4.11
C THR A 61 -5.15 6.51 3.07
N GLU A 62 -5.83 7.66 3.12
CA GLU A 62 -5.58 8.77 2.20
C GLU A 62 -4.19 9.38 2.41
N ALA A 63 -3.76 9.59 3.65
CA ALA A 63 -2.44 10.12 3.94
C ALA A 63 -1.31 9.18 3.48
N MET A 64 -1.51 7.87 3.59
CA MET A 64 -0.57 6.86 3.06
C MET A 64 -0.57 6.80 1.54
N ARG A 65 -1.74 6.93 0.88
CA ARG A 65 -1.84 7.00 -0.59
C ARG A 65 -1.10 8.24 -1.11
N ASP A 66 -1.31 9.38 -0.46
CA ASP A 66 -0.82 10.68 -0.91
C ASP A 66 0.63 10.98 -0.51
N SER A 67 1.29 10.10 0.26
CA SER A 67 2.71 10.25 0.60
C SER A 67 3.65 9.88 -0.54
N GLY A 68 3.14 9.21 -1.58
CA GLY A 68 3.88 8.78 -2.76
C GLY A 68 3.29 9.31 -4.07
N THR A 69 3.54 8.57 -5.15
CA THR A 69 2.95 8.89 -6.47
C THR A 69 1.58 8.23 -6.61
N VAL A 70 0.55 9.02 -6.91
CA VAL A 70 -0.76 8.50 -7.29
C VAL A 70 -0.77 8.19 -8.79
N LEU A 71 -0.96 6.91 -9.14
CA LEU A 71 -0.99 6.47 -10.53
C LEU A 71 -2.37 6.71 -11.14
N ASP A 72 -2.43 7.56 -12.15
CA ASP A 72 -3.62 7.77 -12.98
C ASP A 72 -3.63 6.80 -14.19
N TRP A 73 -4.78 6.16 -14.42
CA TRP A 73 -5.04 5.19 -15.48
C TRP A 73 -6.26 5.57 -16.34
N SER A 74 -6.73 6.81 -16.23
CA SER A 74 -7.88 7.31 -16.98
C SER A 74 -7.67 7.33 -18.51
N ASP A 75 -6.44 7.12 -18.96
CA ASP A 75 -6.03 7.05 -20.37
C ASP A 75 -6.18 5.65 -21.00
N LEU A 76 -6.54 4.62 -20.22
CA LEU A 76 -6.77 3.27 -20.72
C LEU A 76 -8.18 3.13 -21.33
N ASP A 77 -8.30 2.32 -22.38
CA ASP A 77 -9.55 2.10 -23.12
C ASP A 77 -10.41 0.95 -22.56
N GLY A 78 -10.06 0.46 -21.37
CA GLY A 78 -10.72 -0.66 -20.72
C GLY A 78 -10.80 -0.51 -19.19
N PRO A 79 -11.63 -1.34 -18.54
CA PRO A 79 -11.78 -1.32 -17.09
C PRO A 79 -10.47 -1.65 -16.36
N VAL A 80 -10.16 -0.86 -15.34
CA VAL A 80 -9.01 -1.05 -14.45
C VAL A 80 -9.48 -1.74 -13.16
N ALA A 81 -8.86 -2.87 -12.82
CA ALA A 81 -9.19 -3.62 -11.62
C ALA A 81 -7.94 -4.13 -10.91
N ASP A 82 -8.03 -4.34 -9.61
CA ASP A 82 -7.00 -5.02 -8.82
C ASP A 82 -7.65 -5.98 -7.83
N LYS A 83 -6.91 -7.02 -7.45
CA LYS A 83 -7.29 -7.95 -6.39
C LYS A 83 -6.19 -7.98 -5.34
N HIS A 84 -6.57 -7.74 -4.09
CA HIS A 84 -5.67 -7.86 -2.96
C HIS A 84 -6.09 -9.04 -2.05
N SER A 85 -5.11 -9.68 -1.42
CA SER A 85 -5.33 -10.72 -0.40
C SER A 85 -4.88 -10.19 0.96
N THR A 86 -5.58 -10.53 2.04
CA THR A 86 -5.11 -10.22 3.40
C THR A 86 -3.92 -11.08 3.82
N GLY A 87 -3.58 -12.11 3.05
CA GLY A 87 -2.53 -13.09 3.34
C GLY A 87 -3.09 -14.50 3.48
N GLY A 88 -2.32 -15.49 3.05
CA GLY A 88 -2.70 -16.90 3.13
C GLY A 88 -1.53 -17.85 2.86
N VAL A 89 -1.59 -19.05 3.42
CA VAL A 89 -0.61 -20.10 3.18
C VAL A 89 -0.89 -20.72 1.81
N GLY A 90 0.08 -20.65 0.90
CA GLY A 90 -0.06 -21.19 -0.45
C GLY A 90 -0.93 -20.35 -1.41
N ASP A 91 -1.38 -19.14 -1.02
CA ASP A 91 -2.25 -18.31 -1.87
C ASP A 91 -1.56 -17.86 -3.17
N ASN A 92 -1.84 -18.57 -4.26
CA ASN A 92 -1.32 -18.30 -5.59
C ASN A 92 -2.35 -17.61 -6.51
N VAL A 93 -3.48 -17.14 -5.97
CA VAL A 93 -4.57 -16.57 -6.77
C VAL A 93 -4.10 -15.39 -7.59
N SER A 94 -3.34 -14.46 -7.00
CA SER A 94 -2.89 -13.25 -7.70
C SER A 94 -1.99 -13.54 -8.93
N LEU A 95 -1.21 -14.62 -8.89
CA LEU A 95 -0.35 -15.03 -10.02
C LEU A 95 -1.17 -15.44 -11.25
N MET A 96 -2.28 -16.14 -11.03
CA MET A 96 -3.13 -16.66 -12.10
C MET A 96 -4.22 -15.65 -12.50
N LEU A 97 -4.80 -14.94 -11.53
CA LEU A 97 -5.94 -14.08 -11.76
C LEU A 97 -5.59 -12.85 -12.60
N ALA A 98 -4.42 -12.25 -12.39
CA ALA A 98 -3.99 -11.08 -13.14
C ALA A 98 -3.97 -11.33 -14.68
N PRO A 99 -3.30 -12.38 -15.21
CA PRO A 99 -3.33 -12.67 -16.64
C PRO A 99 -4.71 -13.18 -17.13
N ILE A 100 -5.50 -13.85 -16.30
CA ILE A 100 -6.87 -14.26 -16.66
C ILE A 100 -7.74 -13.02 -16.92
N LEU A 101 -7.73 -12.04 -16.00
CA LEU A 101 -8.48 -10.80 -16.16
C LEU A 101 -7.97 -9.97 -17.35
N ALA A 102 -6.66 -9.93 -17.57
CA ALA A 102 -6.06 -9.30 -18.74
C ALA A 102 -6.57 -9.92 -20.05
N ALA A 103 -6.64 -11.25 -20.13
CA ALA A 103 -7.21 -11.95 -21.28
C ALA A 103 -8.71 -11.69 -21.47
N CYS A 104 -9.43 -11.28 -20.42
CA CYS A 104 -10.82 -10.83 -20.48
C CYS A 104 -10.98 -9.34 -20.84
N GLY A 105 -9.89 -8.62 -21.15
CA GLY A 105 -9.92 -7.22 -21.56
C GLY A 105 -9.85 -6.21 -20.41
N LEU A 106 -9.43 -6.61 -19.22
CA LEU A 106 -9.19 -5.71 -18.09
C LEU A 106 -7.72 -5.29 -18.03
N TYR A 107 -7.48 -4.13 -17.42
CA TYR A 107 -6.14 -3.69 -17.01
C TYR A 107 -5.94 -3.94 -15.52
N VAL A 108 -4.86 -4.66 -15.16
CA VAL A 108 -4.54 -5.09 -13.79
C VAL A 108 -3.19 -4.53 -13.32
N PRO A 109 -3.13 -3.23 -12.94
CA PRO A 109 -1.94 -2.59 -12.38
C PRO A 109 -1.81 -2.90 -10.88
N MET A 110 -1.36 -4.11 -10.55
CA MET A 110 -1.33 -4.60 -9.17
C MET A 110 -0.18 -3.99 -8.36
N ILE A 111 -0.50 -3.49 -7.16
CA ILE A 111 0.48 -3.15 -6.12
C ILE A 111 0.50 -4.28 -5.09
N SER A 112 1.63 -4.98 -4.99
CA SER A 112 1.77 -6.19 -4.17
C SER A 112 2.83 -6.04 -3.09
N GLY A 113 2.60 -6.70 -1.95
CA GLY A 113 3.59 -6.84 -0.89
C GLY A 113 4.48 -8.08 -1.06
N ARG A 114 5.51 -8.12 -0.23
CA ARG A 114 6.25 -9.34 0.13
C ARG A 114 5.53 -10.08 1.27
N GLY A 115 6.11 -11.19 1.72
CA GLY A 115 5.57 -11.97 2.83
C GLY A 115 5.33 -11.13 4.09
N LEU A 116 4.24 -11.45 4.79
CA LEU A 116 3.83 -10.83 6.05
C LEU A 116 3.63 -11.92 7.10
N GLY A 117 4.47 -11.90 8.13
CA GLY A 117 4.51 -12.96 9.15
C GLY A 117 4.79 -14.33 8.52
N HIS A 118 3.90 -15.30 8.75
CA HIS A 118 4.02 -16.65 8.21
C HIS A 118 3.43 -16.82 6.79
N THR A 119 2.81 -15.78 6.24
CA THR A 119 2.21 -15.83 4.91
C THR A 119 3.20 -15.32 3.85
N GLY A 120 3.36 -16.07 2.75
CA GLY A 120 4.26 -15.68 1.66
C GLY A 120 3.67 -14.60 0.75
N GLY A 121 4.52 -13.76 0.16
CA GLY A 121 4.09 -12.66 -0.71
C GLY A 121 3.98 -13.07 -2.18
N THR A 122 3.18 -12.33 -2.94
CA THR A 122 3.10 -12.51 -4.41
C THR A 122 4.42 -12.15 -5.08
N LEU A 123 5.10 -11.09 -4.63
CA LEU A 123 6.38 -10.68 -5.19
C LEU A 123 7.49 -11.72 -4.96
N ASP A 124 7.52 -12.37 -3.79
CA ASP A 124 8.53 -13.41 -3.50
C ASP A 124 8.39 -14.62 -4.44
N LYS A 125 7.16 -14.91 -4.90
CA LYS A 125 6.90 -15.97 -5.88
C LYS A 125 7.35 -15.57 -7.28
N PHE A 126 7.21 -14.30 -7.64
CA PHE A 126 7.72 -13.77 -8.91
C PHE A 126 9.26 -13.75 -8.94
N ASP A 127 9.92 -13.44 -7.82
CA ASP A 127 11.38 -13.46 -7.69
C ASP A 127 11.98 -14.87 -7.93
N ALA A 128 11.19 -15.93 -7.79
CA ALA A 128 11.62 -17.30 -8.11
C ALA A 128 11.73 -17.57 -9.63
N ILE A 129 11.20 -16.69 -10.48
CA ILE A 129 11.27 -16.81 -11.94
C ILE A 129 12.58 -16.15 -12.42
N PRO A 130 13.53 -16.90 -13.00
CA PRO A 130 14.79 -16.33 -13.46
C PRO A 130 14.59 -15.18 -14.45
N GLY A 131 15.21 -14.03 -14.17
CA GLY A 131 15.14 -12.83 -15.01
C GLY A 131 13.92 -11.94 -14.80
N TYR A 132 13.00 -12.28 -13.90
CA TYR A 132 11.85 -11.42 -13.61
C TYR A 132 12.23 -10.24 -12.71
N THR A 133 11.86 -9.02 -13.10
CA THR A 133 12.09 -7.81 -12.29
C THR A 133 10.85 -7.46 -11.47
N THR A 134 10.86 -7.72 -10.16
CA THR A 134 9.71 -7.41 -9.28
C THR A 134 9.55 -5.93 -8.94
N SER A 135 10.59 -5.11 -9.12
CA SER A 135 10.56 -3.66 -8.87
C SER A 135 10.80 -2.84 -10.15
N PRO A 136 9.88 -2.86 -11.13
CA PRO A 136 9.97 -1.98 -12.29
C PRO A 136 9.72 -0.52 -11.89
N ASP A 137 10.34 0.42 -12.61
CA ASP A 137 10.00 1.83 -12.48
C ASP A 137 8.56 2.12 -13.00
N ASN A 138 8.06 3.33 -12.77
CA ASN A 138 6.72 3.74 -13.21
C ASN A 138 6.53 3.62 -14.73
N ALA A 139 7.60 3.87 -15.51
CA ALA A 139 7.51 3.89 -16.97
C ALA A 139 7.34 2.46 -17.52
N LEU A 140 8.18 1.53 -17.07
CA LEU A 140 8.09 0.12 -17.41
C LEU A 140 6.80 -0.50 -16.88
N PHE A 141 6.38 -0.15 -15.66
CA PHE A 141 5.10 -0.59 -15.11
C PHE A 141 3.92 -0.21 -16.00
N ARG A 142 3.81 1.08 -16.37
CA ARG A 142 2.76 1.59 -17.27
C ARG A 142 2.81 0.94 -18.64
N LYS A 143 4.01 0.78 -19.21
CA LYS A 143 4.20 0.12 -20.51
C LYS A 143 3.65 -1.31 -20.49
N VAL A 144 4.03 -2.11 -19.50
CA VAL A 144 3.62 -3.51 -19.43
C VAL A 144 2.11 -3.64 -19.19
N VAL A 145 1.53 -2.79 -18.34
CA VAL A 145 0.06 -2.77 -18.15
C VAL A 145 -0.65 -2.48 -19.47
N ARG A 146 -0.18 -1.50 -20.26
CA ARG A 146 -0.79 -1.18 -21.56
C ARG A 146 -0.64 -2.30 -22.59
N GLU A 147 0.55 -2.90 -22.69
CA GLU A 147 0.86 -3.88 -23.74
C GLU A 147 0.37 -5.29 -23.42
N VAL A 148 0.40 -5.69 -22.14
CA VAL A 148 0.12 -7.07 -21.68
C VAL A 148 -1.20 -7.15 -20.91
N GLY A 149 -1.73 -6.02 -20.42
CA GLY A 149 -2.95 -5.96 -19.63
C GLY A 149 -2.73 -6.17 -18.13
N CYS A 150 -1.59 -6.72 -17.68
CA CYS A 150 -1.32 -6.87 -16.25
C CYS A 150 0.16 -6.75 -15.87
N ARG A 151 0.43 -6.19 -14.69
CA ARG A 151 1.75 -6.17 -14.07
C ARG A 151 1.63 -6.04 -12.55
N SER A 152 2.56 -6.63 -11.81
CA SER A 152 2.73 -6.41 -10.37
C SER A 152 4.04 -5.68 -10.07
N ARG A 153 4.02 -4.79 -9.07
CA ARG A 153 5.17 -4.11 -8.49
C ARG A 153 4.96 -3.87 -6.98
N PRO A 154 6.01 -3.57 -6.19
CA PRO A 154 5.85 -3.05 -4.83
C PRO A 154 5.18 -1.66 -4.81
N PRO A 155 4.63 -1.25 -3.64
CA PRO A 155 4.12 0.11 -3.44
C PRO A 155 5.17 1.16 -3.78
#